data_AF-A0A524GIA6-F1
#
_entry.id   AF-A0A524GIA6-F1
#
_cell.length_a   1.000
_cell.length_b   1.000
_cell.length_c   1.000
_cell.angle_alpha   90.00
_cell.angle_beta   90.00
_cell.angle_gamma   90.00
#
_symmetry.space_group_name_H-M   'P 1'
#
loop_
_entity.id
_entity.type
_entity.pdbx_description
1 polymer ?
#
loop_
_entity_poly.entity_id
_entity_poly.type
_entity_poly.pdbx_seq_one_letter_code
_entity_poly.pdbx_strand_id
1 'polypeptide(L)'
;MGQFTLEAGSGGDTWHIFLQPSSPLATLLQADSEDSQSPAANLAELEKYILSYLNSFQPEADRPQPDMPAPVKAQLEAVICIRADQEHESDQFSGFMVDGQGLILSTAHGLKNTREAVVTLFDGRQYQARLLKKDLARDLALLRIDFQPAVFIPLLSEGRNILKIGERLYAVGCPQNEGVTVYSGTIDGPPRRANNLPLWQIDMPISPGSSGSPVFDAQGNVVAVVKGKFRGDDKVGFMIPFETIIDFLQDRSL
;
A
#
# COMPACT_ATOMS: atom_id res chain seq x y z
N MET A 1 -9.83 -10.28 -23.92
CA MET A 1 -10.70 -9.68 -22.88
C MET A 1 -11.55 -10.80 -22.33
N GLY A 2 -11.40 -11.11 -21.04
CA GLY A 2 -12.16 -12.20 -20.40
C GLY A 2 -13.52 -11.68 -19.94
N GLN A 3 -14.58 -12.43 -20.23
CA GLN A 3 -15.90 -12.23 -19.65
C GLN A 3 -15.97 -13.09 -18.39
N PHE A 4 -16.47 -12.53 -17.30
CA PHE A 4 -16.73 -13.27 -16.07
C PHE A 4 -18.23 -13.49 -15.95
N THR A 5 -18.62 -14.75 -15.71
CA THR A 5 -20.01 -15.13 -15.48
C THR A 5 -20.17 -15.51 -14.02
N LEU A 6 -21.13 -14.89 -13.35
CA LEU A 6 -21.56 -15.27 -12.02
C LEU A 6 -22.97 -15.83 -12.11
N GLU A 7 -23.16 -17.03 -11.58
CA GLU A 7 -24.46 -17.65 -11.45
C GLU A 7 -24.87 -17.63 -9.99
N ALA A 8 -26.08 -17.15 -9.71
CA ALA A 8 -26.65 -17.14 -8.37
C ALA A 8 -28.10 -17.64 -8.40
N GLY A 9 -28.44 -18.52 -7.47
CA GLY A 9 -29.78 -19.11 -7.37
C GLY A 9 -30.42 -18.85 -6.01
N SER A 10 -31.69 -18.44 -5.99
CA SER A 10 -32.49 -18.36 -4.77
C SER A 10 -33.98 -18.56 -5.07
N GLY A 11 -34.65 -19.43 -4.32
CA GLY A 11 -36.13 -19.54 -4.36
C GLY A 11 -36.73 -20.05 -5.68
N GLY A 12 -35.95 -20.65 -6.58
CA GLY A 12 -36.40 -21.10 -7.90
C GLY A 12 -35.90 -20.23 -9.06
N ASP A 13 -35.33 -19.07 -8.75
CA ASP A 13 -34.80 -18.14 -9.74
C ASP A 13 -33.29 -18.34 -9.89
N THR A 14 -32.85 -18.52 -11.14
CA THR A 14 -31.44 -18.52 -11.52
C THR A 14 -31.11 -17.19 -12.19
N TRP A 15 -30.05 -16.55 -11.73
CA TRP A 15 -29.54 -15.30 -12.26
C TRP A 15 -28.18 -15.51 -12.89
N HIS A 16 -28.03 -14.96 -14.10
CA HIS A 16 -26.78 -14.93 -14.85
C HIS A 16 -26.28 -13.50 -14.92
N ILE A 17 -25.16 -13.21 -14.27
CA ILE A 17 -24.52 -11.89 -14.30
C ILE A 17 -23.25 -11.99 -15.15
N PHE A 18 -23.19 -11.19 -16.20
CA PHE A 18 -22.06 -11.08 -17.10
C PHE A 18 -21.31 -9.78 -16.85
N LEU A 19 -20.03 -9.91 -16.51
CA LEU A 19 -19.11 -8.80 -16.34
C LEU A 19 -18.13 -8.80 -17.51
N GLN A 20 -18.18 -7.76 -18.33
CA GLN A 20 -17.29 -7.58 -19.46
C GLN A 20 -16.44 -6.32 -19.28
N PRO A 21 -15.14 -6.46 -18.98
CA PRO A 21 -14.22 -5.31 -18.94
C PRO A 21 -14.24 -4.60 -20.29
N SER A 22 -14.67 -3.34 -20.30
CA SER A 22 -14.76 -2.51 -21.51
C SER A 22 -13.58 -1.55 -21.61
N SER A 23 -12.99 -1.15 -20.48
CA SER A 23 -11.79 -0.32 -20.38
C SER A 23 -11.14 -0.50 -18.99
N PRO A 24 -9.95 0.09 -18.75
CA PRO A 24 -9.32 0.10 -17.42
C PRO A 24 -10.18 0.73 -16.31
N LEU A 25 -11.16 1.56 -16.67
CA LEU A 25 -12.02 2.29 -15.73
C LEU A 25 -13.51 1.95 -15.89
N ALA A 26 -13.87 1.01 -16.77
CA ALA A 26 -15.26 0.68 -17.06
C ALA A 26 -15.45 -0.81 -17.31
N THR A 27 -16.38 -1.40 -16.56
CA THR A 27 -16.88 -2.76 -16.78
C THR A 27 -18.34 -2.68 -17.15
N LEU A 28 -18.72 -3.30 -18.26
CA LEU A 28 -20.12 -3.46 -18.65
C LEU A 28 -20.70 -4.61 -17.81
N LEU A 29 -21.83 -4.36 -17.16
CA LEU A 29 -22.58 -5.34 -16.40
C LEU A 29 -23.90 -5.62 -17.12
N GLN A 30 -24.13 -6.89 -17.43
CA GLN A 30 -25.42 -7.38 -17.92
C GLN A 30 -25.91 -8.45 -16.97
N ALA A 31 -27.22 -8.47 -16.68
CA ALA A 31 -27.83 -9.48 -15.84
C ALA A 31 -29.10 -9.98 -16.49
N ASP A 32 -29.29 -11.29 -16.50
CA ASP A 32 -30.46 -11.98 -17.02
C ASP A 32 -30.99 -12.94 -15.94
N SER A 33 -32.29 -13.17 -15.92
CA SER A 33 -32.95 -14.12 -15.00
C SER A 33 -33.80 -15.11 -15.79
N GLU A 34 -33.85 -16.35 -15.32
CA GLU A 34 -34.62 -17.42 -15.96
C GLU A 34 -36.13 -17.38 -15.63
N ASP A 35 -36.59 -16.57 -14.66
CA ASP A 35 -38.02 -16.45 -14.36
C ASP A 35 -38.71 -15.28 -15.08
N SER A 36 -39.94 -15.54 -15.51
CA SER A 36 -40.76 -14.71 -16.42
C SER A 36 -41.74 -13.80 -15.69
N GLN A 37 -41.74 -13.78 -14.35
CA GLN A 37 -42.59 -12.90 -13.54
C GLN A 37 -41.87 -11.57 -13.21
N SER A 38 -41.85 -10.68 -14.22
CA SER A 38 -41.38 -9.28 -14.17
C SER A 38 -39.86 -9.03 -14.05
N PRO A 39 -39.11 -9.16 -15.15
CA PRO A 39 -37.67 -8.90 -15.20
C PRO A 39 -37.27 -7.46 -14.85
N ALA A 40 -38.12 -6.47 -15.16
CA ALA A 40 -37.76 -5.06 -15.08
C ALA A 40 -37.72 -4.49 -13.65
N ALA A 41 -38.59 -4.96 -12.74
CA ALA A 41 -38.60 -4.51 -11.35
C ALA A 41 -37.41 -5.07 -10.58
N ASN A 42 -37.06 -6.33 -10.83
CA ASN A 42 -35.95 -7.03 -10.19
C ASN A 42 -34.59 -6.52 -10.69
N LEU A 43 -34.48 -6.11 -11.97
CA LEU A 43 -33.27 -5.46 -12.49
C LEU A 43 -33.02 -4.09 -11.88
N ALA A 44 -34.06 -3.27 -11.68
CA ALA A 44 -33.91 -1.97 -11.05
C ALA A 44 -33.52 -2.09 -9.56
N GLU A 45 -34.04 -3.10 -8.85
CA GLU A 45 -33.61 -3.39 -7.47
C GLU A 45 -32.18 -3.94 -7.41
N LEU A 46 -31.78 -4.80 -8.34
CA LEU A 46 -30.41 -5.29 -8.46
C LEU A 46 -29.44 -4.15 -8.79
N GLU A 47 -29.79 -3.30 -9.76
CA GLU A 47 -29.03 -2.10 -10.09
C GLU A 47 -28.90 -1.20 -8.87
N LYS A 48 -29.99 -0.93 -8.16
CA LYS A 48 -29.99 -0.14 -6.93
C LYS A 48 -29.14 -0.78 -5.83
N TYR A 49 -29.17 -2.10 -5.69
CA TYR A 49 -28.35 -2.83 -4.73
C TYR A 49 -26.87 -2.73 -5.08
N ILE A 50 -26.49 -2.98 -6.33
CA ILE A 50 -25.12 -2.85 -6.83
C ILE A 50 -24.63 -1.41 -6.69
N LEU A 51 -25.42 -0.43 -7.13
CA LEU A 51 -25.11 0.99 -6.96
C LEU A 51 -25.04 1.36 -5.48
N SER A 52 -25.86 0.79 -4.59
CA SER A 52 -25.75 1.03 -3.15
C SER A 52 -24.49 0.41 -2.56
N TYR A 53 -24.04 -0.75 -3.06
CA TYR A 53 -22.77 -1.36 -2.66
C TYR A 53 -21.60 -0.49 -3.14
N LEU A 54 -21.63 -0.04 -4.40
CA LEU A 54 -20.65 0.88 -4.96
C LEU A 54 -20.65 2.26 -4.29
N ASN A 55 -21.82 2.76 -3.86
CA ASN A 55 -21.95 4.05 -3.17
C ASN A 55 -21.69 3.95 -1.65
N SER A 56 -21.88 2.76 -1.04
CA SER A 56 -21.40 2.46 0.31
C SER A 56 -19.88 2.35 0.36
N PHE A 57 -19.27 2.14 -0.81
CA PHE A 57 -17.87 2.43 -1.09
C PHE A 57 -17.68 3.93 -1.35
N GLN A 58 -17.84 4.77 -0.32
CA GLN A 58 -17.19 6.07 -0.36
C GLN A 58 -15.67 5.86 -0.33
N PRO A 59 -14.88 6.40 -1.28
CA PRO A 59 -13.45 6.47 -1.11
C PRO A 59 -13.16 7.28 0.16
N GLU A 60 -12.29 6.76 1.00
CA GLU A 60 -11.97 7.30 2.32
C GLU A 60 -11.29 8.68 2.29
N ALA A 61 -11.16 9.28 1.09
CA ALA A 61 -10.71 10.65 0.87
C ALA A 61 -11.63 11.70 1.51
N ASP A 62 -12.90 11.37 1.79
CA ASP A 62 -13.90 12.32 2.29
C ASP A 62 -14.22 12.17 3.80
N ARG A 63 -13.53 11.25 4.51
CA ARG A 63 -13.53 11.25 5.98
C ARG A 63 -12.55 12.32 6.46
N PRO A 64 -12.90 13.14 7.46
CA PRO A 64 -11.90 13.98 8.13
C PRO A 64 -10.73 13.08 8.53
N GLN A 65 -9.55 13.29 7.93
CA GLN A 65 -8.35 12.60 8.39
C GLN A 65 -8.22 12.95 9.87
N PRO A 66 -8.23 11.97 10.80
CA PRO A 66 -8.01 12.29 12.19
C PRO A 66 -6.66 13.02 12.29
N ASP A 67 -6.62 14.10 13.08
CA ASP A 67 -5.41 14.89 13.27
C ASP A 67 -4.21 13.96 13.46
N MET A 68 -3.21 14.12 12.59
CA MET A 68 -1.98 13.33 12.64
C MET A 68 -1.38 13.47 14.04
N PRO A 69 -1.13 12.35 14.76
CA PRO A 69 -0.52 12.42 16.07
C PRO A 69 0.83 13.16 16.00
N ALA A 70 1.10 14.02 16.98
CA ALA A 70 2.35 14.77 17.03
C ALA A 70 3.61 13.89 16.92
N PRO A 71 3.66 12.67 17.51
CA PRO A 71 4.79 11.76 17.32
C PRO A 71 4.98 11.33 15.86
N VAL A 72 3.91 11.10 15.10
CA VAL A 72 3.97 10.76 13.67
C VAL A 72 4.43 11.97 12.86
N LYS A 73 3.92 13.16 13.20
CA LYS A 73 4.32 14.41 12.54
C LYS A 73 5.81 14.71 12.68
N ALA A 74 6.41 14.34 13.81
CA ALA A 74 7.84 14.52 14.04
C ALA A 74 8.72 13.69 13.07
N GLN A 75 8.17 12.66 12.43
CA GLN A 75 8.89 11.75 11.54
C GLN A 75 8.80 12.12 10.05
N LEU A 76 8.01 13.13 9.68
CA LEU A 76 7.78 13.49 8.27
C LEU A 76 9.09 13.79 7.50
N GLU A 77 10.03 14.46 8.15
CA GLU A 77 11.33 14.83 7.54
C GLU A 77 12.23 13.62 7.25
N ALA A 78 12.00 12.48 7.92
CA ALA A 78 12.73 11.25 7.66
C ALA A 78 12.25 10.53 6.40
N VAL A 79 11.05 10.86 5.87
CA VAL A 79 10.46 10.18 4.72
C VAL A 79 11.01 10.73 3.41
N ILE A 80 11.27 9.81 2.48
CA ILE A 80 12.01 10.06 1.25
C ILE A 80 11.21 9.53 0.05
N CYS A 81 11.13 10.34 -1.00
CA CYS A 81 10.58 9.90 -2.28
C CYS A 81 11.70 9.31 -3.13
N ILE A 82 11.47 8.15 -3.75
CA ILE A 82 12.49 7.44 -4.54
C ILE A 82 11.97 7.25 -5.96
N ARG A 83 12.80 7.59 -6.94
CA ARG A 83 12.56 7.36 -8.36
C ARG A 83 13.68 6.51 -8.93
N ALA A 84 13.29 5.39 -9.54
CA ALA A 84 14.19 4.51 -10.27
C ALA A 84 13.78 4.48 -11.74
N ASP A 85 14.68 4.93 -12.63
CA ASP A 85 14.44 4.84 -14.06
C ASP A 85 14.67 3.38 -14.51
N GLN A 86 13.66 2.76 -15.11
CA GLN A 86 13.75 1.50 -15.85
C GLN A 86 13.73 1.81 -17.36
N GLU A 87 14.20 0.88 -18.20
CA GLU A 87 14.41 1.11 -19.65
C GLU A 87 13.20 1.74 -20.38
N HIS A 88 11.97 1.52 -19.92
CA HIS A 88 10.74 2.03 -20.54
C HIS A 88 9.72 2.67 -19.56
N GLU A 89 10.01 2.77 -18.27
CA GLU A 89 9.09 3.30 -17.26
C GLU A 89 9.87 3.81 -16.03
N SER A 90 9.41 4.88 -15.37
CA SER A 90 9.97 5.32 -14.10
C SER A 90 9.09 4.81 -12.96
N ASP A 91 9.65 3.95 -12.10
CA ASP A 91 8.97 3.51 -10.89
C ASP A 91 9.21 4.55 -9.79
N GLN A 92 8.12 5.07 -9.24
CA GLN A 92 8.13 5.88 -8.02
C GLN A 92 7.70 5.03 -6.83
N PHE A 93 8.45 5.14 -5.75
CA PHE A 93 8.15 4.51 -4.47
C PHE A 93 8.71 5.37 -3.33
N SER A 94 8.52 4.92 -2.11
CA SER A 94 8.87 5.64 -0.88
C SER A 94 10.00 4.92 -0.13
N GLY A 95 10.63 5.64 0.79
CA GLY A 95 11.56 5.09 1.75
C GLY A 95 11.71 6.05 2.92
N PHE A 96 12.60 5.74 3.84
CA PHE A 96 12.85 6.61 4.98
C PHE A 96 14.25 6.44 5.56
N MET A 97 14.76 7.53 6.15
CA MET A 97 16.06 7.60 6.82
C MET A 97 16.04 6.75 8.08
N VAL A 98 17.04 5.87 8.23
CA VAL A 98 17.17 4.97 9.40
C VAL A 98 18.45 5.22 10.22
N ASP A 99 19.35 6.08 9.74
CA ASP A 99 20.52 6.54 10.50
C ASP A 99 20.89 8.00 10.19
N GLY A 100 21.75 8.58 11.04
CA GLY A 100 22.31 9.93 10.86
C GLY A 100 23.40 10.04 9.78
N GLN A 101 23.60 8.99 8.97
CA GLN A 101 24.61 8.93 7.91
C GLN A 101 23.97 8.75 6.52
N GLY A 102 22.65 8.90 6.40
CA GLY A 102 21.94 8.85 5.11
C GLY A 102 21.59 7.44 4.63
N LEU A 103 21.45 6.46 5.53
CA LEU A 103 20.94 5.13 5.22
C LEU A 103 19.42 5.21 5.08
N ILE A 104 18.91 4.61 4.01
CA ILE A 104 17.49 4.61 3.68
C ILE A 104 17.01 3.16 3.60
N LEU A 105 15.89 2.85 4.26
CA LEU A 105 15.15 1.61 4.05
C LEU A 105 14.02 1.83 3.04
N SER A 106 13.82 0.88 2.14
CA SER A 106 12.72 0.87 1.16
C SER A 106 12.38 -0.56 0.72
N THR A 107 11.45 -0.71 -0.21
CA THR A 107 11.10 -1.98 -0.85
C THR A 107 12.05 -2.35 -1.99
N ALA A 108 12.23 -3.65 -2.24
CA ALA A 108 13.19 -4.14 -3.25
C ALA A 108 12.63 -4.22 -4.67
N HIS A 109 11.32 -4.42 -4.84
CA HIS A 109 10.74 -4.68 -6.15
C HIS A 109 10.91 -3.54 -7.15
N GLY A 110 10.84 -2.28 -6.71
CA GLY A 110 11.09 -1.08 -7.54
C GLY A 110 12.57 -0.89 -7.90
N LEU A 111 13.48 -1.67 -7.30
CA LEU A 111 14.93 -1.61 -7.50
C LEU A 111 15.47 -2.87 -8.17
N LYS A 112 14.61 -3.65 -8.85
CA LYS A 112 14.99 -4.97 -9.36
C LYS A 112 16.13 -4.90 -10.38
N ASN A 113 16.08 -3.98 -11.34
CA ASN A 113 17.07 -3.88 -12.42
C ASN A 113 17.95 -2.62 -12.37
N THR A 114 17.85 -1.81 -11.32
CA THR A 114 18.74 -0.65 -11.14
C THR A 114 19.69 -0.82 -9.95
N ARG A 115 20.85 -0.17 -10.03
CA ARG A 115 21.81 -0.02 -8.93
C ARG A 115 21.80 1.38 -8.31
N GLU A 116 21.18 2.33 -9.00
CA GLU A 116 21.11 3.73 -8.61
C GLU A 116 19.66 4.20 -8.68
N ALA A 117 19.31 5.12 -7.78
CA ALA A 117 18.02 5.77 -7.77
C ALA A 117 18.20 7.24 -7.40
N VAL A 118 17.30 8.08 -7.88
CA VAL A 118 17.22 9.47 -7.42
C VAL A 118 16.29 9.51 -6.22
N VAL A 119 16.75 10.11 -5.14
CA VAL A 119 15.92 10.34 -3.96
C VAL A 119 15.63 11.83 -3.80
N THR A 120 14.44 12.15 -3.33
CA THR A 120 14.00 13.52 -3.02
C THR A 120 13.67 13.57 -1.52
N LEU A 121 14.36 14.44 -0.79
CA LEU A 121 14.13 14.67 0.64
C LEU A 121 12.82 15.45 0.86
N PHE A 122 12.35 15.52 2.10
CA PHE A 122 11.17 16.29 2.50
C PHE A 122 11.21 17.76 2.08
N ASP A 123 12.40 18.38 2.06
CA ASP A 123 12.62 19.77 1.64
C ASP A 123 12.79 19.95 0.12
N GLY A 124 12.64 18.88 -0.66
CA GLY A 124 12.75 18.88 -2.11
C GLY A 124 14.17 18.72 -2.66
N ARG A 125 15.21 18.68 -1.82
CA ARG A 125 16.58 18.41 -2.30
C ARG A 125 16.70 17.00 -2.87
N GLN A 126 17.46 16.87 -3.95
CA GLN A 126 17.66 15.59 -4.63
C GLN A 126 19.08 15.07 -4.47
N TYR A 127 19.21 13.75 -4.30
CA TYR A 127 20.48 13.05 -4.15
C TYR A 127 20.49 11.78 -4.99
N GLN A 128 21.67 11.41 -5.48
CA GLN A 128 21.88 10.07 -6.04
C GLN A 128 22.06 9.08 -4.90
N ALA A 129 21.27 8.01 -4.92
CA ALA A 129 21.31 6.95 -3.94
C ALA A 129 21.88 5.67 -4.54
N ARG A 130 22.81 5.06 -3.79
CA ARG A 130 23.43 3.79 -4.15
C ARG A 130 22.74 2.65 -3.42
N LEU A 131 22.41 1.59 -4.15
CA LEU A 131 21.95 0.33 -3.54
C LEU A 131 23.09 -0.34 -2.76
N LEU A 132 22.89 -0.53 -1.45
CA LEU A 132 23.81 -1.22 -0.56
C LEU A 132 23.44 -2.68 -0.35
N LYS A 133 22.14 -2.95 -0.20
CA LYS A 133 21.62 -4.28 0.10
C LYS A 133 20.25 -4.46 -0.52
N LYS A 134 19.94 -5.65 -1.03
CA LYS A 134 18.64 -5.97 -1.60
C LYS A 134 18.26 -7.41 -1.32
N ASP A 135 17.03 -7.60 -0.85
CA ASP A 135 16.41 -8.91 -0.66
C ASP A 135 15.03 -8.93 -1.33
N LEU A 136 14.94 -9.64 -2.45
CA LEU A 136 13.68 -9.78 -3.20
C LEU A 136 12.68 -10.73 -2.50
N ALA A 137 13.14 -11.64 -1.65
CA ALA A 137 12.27 -12.57 -0.92
C ALA A 137 11.55 -11.84 0.23
N ARG A 138 12.28 -10.96 0.94
CA ARG A 138 11.71 -10.09 1.98
C ARG A 138 11.10 -8.80 1.42
N ASP A 139 11.38 -8.50 0.16
CA ASP A 139 10.99 -7.26 -0.55
C ASP A 139 11.53 -5.99 0.14
N LEU A 140 12.78 -6.03 0.60
CA LEU A 140 13.44 -4.95 1.33
C LEU A 140 14.79 -4.59 0.72
N ALA A 141 15.12 -3.31 0.73
CA ALA A 141 16.38 -2.77 0.21
C ALA A 141 16.94 -1.68 1.11
N LEU A 142 18.26 -1.59 1.17
CA LEU A 142 18.99 -0.47 1.77
C LEU A 142 19.67 0.36 0.68
N LEU A 143 19.45 1.66 0.75
CA LEU A 143 20.07 2.66 -0.10
C LEU A 143 20.93 3.60 0.76
N ARG A 144 21.94 4.23 0.17
CA ARG A 144 22.78 5.24 0.83
C ARG A 144 22.89 6.49 -0.01
N ILE A 145 22.76 7.64 0.63
CA ILE A 145 23.11 8.94 0.07
C ILE A 145 24.22 9.63 0.86
N ASP A 146 24.86 10.61 0.23
CA ASP A 146 25.83 11.49 0.88
C ASP A 146 25.11 12.68 1.53
N PHE A 147 24.44 12.40 2.64
CA PHE A 147 23.68 13.39 3.42
C PHE A 147 23.56 12.93 4.88
N GLN A 148 23.64 13.87 5.82
CA GLN A 148 23.45 13.63 7.24
C GLN A 148 22.12 14.24 7.68
N PRO A 149 21.06 13.43 7.87
CA PRO A 149 19.76 13.95 8.25
C PRO A 149 19.73 14.38 9.72
N ALA A 150 18.98 15.46 10.01
CA ALA A 150 18.67 15.86 11.37
C ALA A 150 17.61 14.94 12.01
N VAL A 151 16.73 14.37 11.20
CA VAL A 151 15.64 13.47 11.60
C VAL A 151 15.80 12.13 10.89
N PHE A 152 15.85 11.04 11.65
CA PHE A 152 15.89 9.68 11.14
C PHE A 152 15.19 8.75 12.13
N ILE A 153 14.80 7.56 11.67
CA ILE A 153 14.02 6.62 12.46
C ILE A 153 14.91 5.44 12.91
N PRO A 154 15.36 5.42 14.18
CA PRO A 154 16.21 4.35 14.70
C PRO A 154 15.40 3.08 14.94
N LEU A 155 15.27 2.26 13.88
CA LEU A 155 14.44 1.05 13.89
C LEU A 155 14.73 0.10 15.07
N LEU A 156 15.98 -0.01 15.51
CA LEU A 156 16.35 -0.91 16.61
C LEU A 156 15.81 -0.46 17.99
N SER A 157 15.46 0.81 18.17
CA SER A 157 14.97 1.35 19.45
C SER A 157 13.52 1.83 19.41
N GLU A 158 12.96 2.11 18.22
CA GLU A 158 11.62 2.68 18.04
C GLU A 158 10.63 1.72 17.37
N GLY A 159 11.00 0.44 17.34
CA GLY A 159 10.21 -0.62 16.73
C GLY A 159 9.14 -1.21 17.64
N ARG A 160 7.99 -1.58 17.05
CA ARG A 160 6.98 -2.40 17.71
C ARG A 160 6.45 -3.49 16.79
N ASN A 161 6.39 -4.70 17.32
CA ASN A 161 6.04 -5.93 16.61
C ASN A 161 4.61 -6.44 16.86
N ILE A 162 4.05 -6.12 18.02
CA ILE A 162 2.72 -6.61 18.42
C ILE A 162 1.67 -5.55 18.09
N LEU A 163 0.84 -5.82 17.09
CA LEU A 163 -0.30 -4.99 16.69
C LEU A 163 -1.62 -5.64 17.11
N LYS A 164 -2.63 -4.82 17.47
CA LYS A 164 -3.98 -5.29 17.82
C LYS A 164 -4.91 -5.09 16.63
N ILE A 165 -5.78 -6.06 16.34
CA ILE A 165 -6.83 -5.91 15.31
C ILE A 165 -7.66 -4.64 15.59
N GLY A 166 -7.91 -3.85 14.55
CA GLY A 166 -8.60 -2.56 14.64
C GLY A 166 -7.74 -1.39 15.14
N GLU A 167 -6.46 -1.62 15.46
CA GLU A 167 -5.51 -0.57 15.79
C GLU A 167 -5.30 0.39 14.61
N ARG A 168 -5.32 1.69 14.92
CA ARG A 168 -5.12 2.77 13.95
C ARG A 168 -3.63 2.93 13.65
N LEU A 169 -3.30 2.94 12.37
CA LEU A 169 -1.96 3.10 11.85
C LEU A 169 -1.88 4.30 10.89
N TYR A 170 -0.66 4.80 10.70
CA TYR A 170 -0.36 5.95 9.86
C TYR A 170 0.79 5.61 8.93
N ALA A 171 0.55 5.59 7.62
CA ALA A 171 1.60 5.46 6.62
C ALA A 171 1.98 6.83 6.09
N VAL A 172 3.27 7.09 5.95
CA VAL A 172 3.80 8.37 5.43
C VAL A 172 4.65 8.05 4.20
N GLY A 173 4.34 8.63 3.06
CA GLY A 173 5.02 8.30 1.81
C GLY A 173 4.88 9.35 0.73
N CYS A 174 5.35 9.04 -0.47
CA CYS A 174 5.29 9.91 -1.64
C CYS A 174 4.49 9.28 -2.78
N PRO A 175 3.15 9.23 -2.66
CA PRO A 175 2.28 8.80 -3.74
C PRO A 175 2.32 9.80 -4.92
N GLN A 176 2.28 9.29 -6.15
CA GLN A 176 1.97 10.04 -7.38
C GLN A 176 2.62 11.45 -7.56
N ASN A 177 3.88 11.64 -7.17
CA ASN A 177 4.59 12.94 -7.23
C ASN A 177 3.98 14.09 -6.41
N GLU A 178 3.08 13.85 -5.46
CA GLU A 178 2.37 14.90 -4.70
C GLU A 178 3.14 15.41 -3.46
N GLY A 179 4.41 15.03 -3.29
CA GLY A 179 5.18 15.28 -2.07
C GLY A 179 4.84 14.26 -0.98
N VAL A 180 5.20 14.57 0.28
CA VAL A 180 4.93 13.66 1.40
C VAL A 180 3.45 13.72 1.79
N THR A 181 2.78 12.58 1.67
CA THR A 181 1.37 12.34 1.99
C THR A 181 1.25 11.40 3.17
N VAL A 182 0.20 11.60 3.96
CA VAL A 182 -0.14 10.70 5.07
C VAL A 182 -1.47 10.02 4.81
N TYR A 183 -1.45 8.71 5.05
CA TYR A 183 -2.60 7.83 5.03
C TYR A 183 -2.83 7.29 6.43
N SER A 184 -4.09 7.15 6.82
CA SER A 184 -4.46 6.49 8.05
C SER A 184 -5.42 5.35 7.76
N GLY A 185 -5.35 4.28 8.54
CA GLY A 185 -6.15 3.09 8.33
C GLY A 185 -6.05 2.15 9.51
N THR A 186 -6.70 0.99 9.41
CA THR A 186 -6.70 0.00 10.50
C THR A 186 -6.15 -1.34 10.04
N ILE A 187 -5.69 -2.11 11.01
CA ILE A 187 -5.24 -3.48 10.77
C ILE A 187 -6.42 -4.47 10.85
N ASP A 188 -6.62 -5.24 9.78
CA ASP A 188 -7.82 -6.07 9.61
C ASP A 188 -7.73 -7.42 10.35
N GLY A 189 -6.51 -7.92 10.55
CA GLY A 189 -6.29 -9.27 11.05
C GLY A 189 -4.82 -9.61 11.23
N PRO A 190 -4.48 -10.82 11.72
CA PRO A 190 -3.11 -11.28 11.89
C PRO A 190 -2.36 -11.42 10.54
N PRO A 191 -1.02 -11.49 10.55
CA PRO A 191 -0.24 -11.63 9.32
C PRO A 191 -0.62 -12.92 8.59
N ARG A 192 -0.71 -12.83 7.26
CA ARG A 192 -0.91 -13.99 6.38
C ARG A 192 0.32 -14.16 5.48
N ARG A 193 0.63 -15.41 5.14
CA ARG A 193 1.70 -15.70 4.19
C ARG A 193 1.20 -15.48 2.77
N ALA A 194 1.89 -14.62 2.02
CA ALA A 194 1.74 -14.48 0.58
C ALA A 194 3.10 -14.70 -0.06
N ASN A 195 3.23 -15.70 -0.95
CA ASN A 195 4.51 -16.09 -1.57
C ASN A 195 5.65 -16.28 -0.54
N ASN A 196 5.36 -16.97 0.58
CA ASN A 196 6.28 -17.18 1.70
C ASN A 196 6.71 -15.94 2.51
N LEU A 197 6.21 -14.74 2.19
CA LEU A 197 6.42 -13.54 2.99
C LEU A 197 5.23 -13.33 3.94
N PRO A 198 5.43 -13.22 5.27
CA PRO A 198 4.38 -12.78 6.17
C PRO A 198 4.03 -11.31 5.87
N LEU A 199 2.74 -11.02 5.68
CA LEU A 199 2.21 -9.69 5.43
C LEU A 199 1.02 -9.39 6.32
N TRP A 200 0.96 -8.18 6.87
CA TRP A 200 -0.25 -7.66 7.48
C TRP A 200 -1.20 -7.17 6.40
N GLN A 201 -2.50 -7.48 6.56
CA GLN A 201 -3.55 -6.87 5.76
C GLN A 201 -4.08 -5.63 6.49
N ILE A 202 -4.27 -4.55 5.74
CA ILE A 202 -4.78 -3.29 6.25
C ILE A 202 -5.93 -2.77 5.40
N ASP A 203 -6.88 -2.14 6.07
CA ASP A 203 -7.85 -1.21 5.50
C ASP A 203 -7.25 0.19 5.58
N MET A 204 -6.52 0.55 4.52
CA MET A 204 -5.86 1.85 4.37
C MET A 204 -5.77 2.17 2.88
N PRO A 205 -6.04 3.42 2.45
CA PRO A 205 -5.84 3.81 1.06
C PRO A 205 -4.36 3.71 0.68
N ILE A 206 -4.03 2.76 -0.22
CA ILE A 206 -2.68 2.56 -0.73
C ILE A 206 -2.65 2.83 -2.24
N SER A 207 -1.87 3.84 -2.64
CA SER A 207 -1.71 4.25 -4.04
C SER A 207 -0.33 3.88 -4.58
N PRO A 208 -0.15 3.82 -5.92
CA PRO A 208 1.18 3.77 -6.53
C PRO A 208 2.10 4.84 -5.94
N GLY A 209 3.34 4.48 -5.61
CA GLY A 209 4.27 5.33 -4.86
C GLY A 209 4.35 5.05 -3.36
N SER A 210 3.34 4.40 -2.77
CA SER A 210 3.31 4.13 -1.31
C SER A 210 4.20 2.95 -0.88
N SER A 211 4.65 2.09 -1.80
CA SER A 211 5.56 1.00 -1.48
C SER A 211 6.84 1.54 -0.83
N GLY A 212 7.27 0.97 0.29
CA GLY A 212 8.44 1.43 1.04
C GLY A 212 8.16 2.53 2.07
N SER A 213 6.92 3.03 2.17
CA SER A 213 6.52 3.97 3.22
C SER A 213 6.67 3.35 4.62
N PRO A 214 7.25 4.05 5.61
CA PRO A 214 7.15 3.64 7.00
C PRO A 214 5.70 3.73 7.48
N VAL A 215 5.34 2.81 8.37
CA VAL A 215 4.03 2.79 9.03
C VAL A 215 4.22 2.90 10.53
N PHE A 216 3.46 3.81 11.14
CA PHE A 216 3.55 4.15 12.54
C PHE A 216 2.27 3.81 13.31
N ASP A 217 2.41 3.49 14.59
CA ASP A 217 1.30 3.61 15.54
C ASP A 217 1.09 5.07 15.98
N ALA A 218 0.06 5.33 16.79
CA ALA A 218 -0.24 6.68 17.26
C ALA A 218 0.84 7.28 18.18
N GLN A 219 1.77 6.47 18.69
CA GLN A 219 2.90 6.90 19.51
C GLN A 219 4.14 7.19 18.66
N GLY A 220 4.08 7.00 17.34
CA GLY A 220 5.19 7.24 16.43
C GLY A 220 6.20 6.09 16.36
N ASN A 221 5.88 4.92 16.94
CA ASN A 221 6.74 3.74 16.79
C ASN A 221 6.56 3.15 15.38
N VAL A 222 7.63 2.70 14.76
CA VAL A 222 7.53 1.98 13.47
C VAL A 222 7.05 0.57 13.72
N VAL A 223 6.02 0.18 12.96
CA VAL A 223 5.38 -1.13 13.09
C VAL A 223 5.45 -1.97 11.82
N ALA A 224 5.65 -1.33 10.67
CA ALA A 224 5.70 -2.01 9.38
C ALA A 224 6.25 -1.10 8.28
N VAL A 225 6.42 -1.69 7.09
CA VAL A 225 6.66 -0.97 5.82
C VAL A 225 5.58 -1.34 4.81
N VAL A 226 5.00 -0.36 4.12
CA VAL A 226 4.01 -0.63 3.07
C VAL A 226 4.65 -1.43 1.94
N LYS A 227 4.04 -2.55 1.55
CA LYS A 227 4.44 -3.35 0.38
C LYS A 227 3.74 -2.90 -0.90
N GLY A 228 2.47 -2.52 -0.78
CA GLY A 228 1.60 -2.19 -1.90
C GLY A 228 0.17 -2.70 -1.67
N LYS A 229 -0.66 -2.64 -2.71
CA LYS A 229 -2.07 -3.08 -2.66
C LYS A 229 -2.30 -4.39 -3.40
N PHE A 230 -3.44 -5.02 -3.11
CA PHE A 230 -3.93 -6.14 -3.90
C PHE A 230 -4.29 -5.67 -5.32
N ARG A 231 -3.86 -6.43 -6.35
CA ARG A 231 -4.20 -6.15 -7.75
C ARG A 231 -5.63 -6.64 -8.04
N GLY A 232 -6.63 -5.93 -7.54
CA GLY A 232 -8.04 -6.28 -7.70
C GLY A 232 -8.96 -5.69 -6.63
N ASP A 233 -8.38 -5.14 -5.56
CA ASP A 233 -9.10 -4.40 -4.53
C ASP A 233 -8.24 -3.23 -4.07
N ASP A 234 -8.69 -2.01 -4.37
CA ASP A 234 -7.98 -0.79 -4.04
C ASP A 234 -7.99 -0.47 -2.54
N LYS A 235 -8.79 -1.19 -1.75
CA LYS A 235 -8.88 -1.02 -0.29
C LYS A 235 -8.00 -1.96 0.50
N VAL A 236 -7.54 -3.05 -0.12
CA VAL A 236 -6.72 -4.06 0.58
C VAL A 236 -5.24 -3.74 0.39
N GLY A 237 -4.65 -3.13 1.42
CA GLY A 237 -3.21 -2.89 1.51
C GLY A 237 -2.47 -4.05 2.17
N PHE A 238 -1.18 -4.19 1.85
CA PHE A 238 -0.27 -5.11 2.52
C PHE A 238 0.94 -4.38 3.09
N MET A 239 1.38 -4.82 4.27
CA MET A 239 2.60 -4.32 4.91
C MET A 239 3.54 -5.44 5.32
N ILE A 240 4.83 -5.18 5.19
CA ILE A 240 5.92 -6.03 5.69
C ILE A 240 6.04 -5.80 7.21
N PRO A 241 5.88 -6.84 8.05
CA PRO A 241 5.98 -6.73 9.50
C PRO A 241 7.34 -6.21 9.98
N PHE A 242 7.35 -5.54 11.13
CA PHE A 242 8.56 -5.06 11.77
C PHE A 242 9.62 -6.16 12.00
N GLU A 243 9.25 -7.37 12.45
CA GLU A 243 10.19 -8.49 12.56
C GLU A 243 10.95 -8.78 11.28
N THR A 244 10.25 -8.79 10.13
CA THR A 244 10.88 -9.05 8.83
C THR A 244 11.92 -7.98 8.50
N ILE A 245 11.68 -6.74 8.93
CA ILE A 245 12.63 -5.63 8.78
C ILE A 245 13.86 -5.87 9.64
N ILE A 246 13.68 -6.23 10.91
CA ILE A 246 14.78 -6.52 11.83
C ILE A 246 15.62 -7.71 11.36
N ASP A 247 14.98 -8.80 10.96
CA ASP A 247 15.65 -9.96 10.37
C ASP A 247 16.49 -9.55 9.16
N PHE A 248 15.92 -8.73 8.27
CA PHE A 248 16.65 -8.20 7.12
C PHE A 248 17.84 -7.33 7.53
N LEU A 249 17.72 -6.46 8.54
CA LEU A 249 18.83 -5.61 8.99
C LEU A 249 19.97 -6.41 9.64
N GLN A 250 19.64 -7.50 10.34
CA GLN A 250 20.61 -8.33 11.06
C GLN A 250 21.28 -9.39 10.16
N ASP A 251 20.66 -9.73 9.04
CA ASP A 251 21.19 -10.72 8.10
C ASP A 251 22.52 -10.26 7.48
N ARG A 252 23.61 -11.00 7.70
CA ARG A 252 24.94 -10.68 7.15
C ARG A 252 25.27 -11.43 5.86
N SER A 253 24.33 -12.21 5.31
CA SER A 253 24.58 -13.10 4.17
C SER A 253 24.39 -12.46 2.78
N LEU A 254 23.94 -11.19 2.74
CA LEU A 254 23.56 -10.44 1.54
C LEU A 254 24.47 -9.23 1.30
#